data_AF-A0A7K0V5E0-F1
#
_entry.id   AF-A0A7K0V5E0-F1
#
_cell.length_a   1.000
_cell.length_b   1.000
_cell.length_c   1.000
_cell.angle_alpha   90.00
_cell.angle_beta   90.00
_cell.angle_gamma   90.00
#
_symmetry.space_group_name_H-M   'P 1'
#
loop_
_entity.id
_entity.type
_entity.pdbx_description
1 polymer ?
#
loop_
_entity_poly.entity_id
_entity_poly.type
_entity_poly.pdbx_seq_one_letter_code
_entity_poly.pdbx_strand_id
1 'polypeptide(L)'
;MPADDIEMLPTEWVGVWSWSKIGAFSTHHENFAPHDDAVISEWNTVEEPFTLRILRQSGRHLQIALISPQAESAVVGMLSRDGSVLAITSPHGSYLLNISQDSMTGTGHARSHESNLEHEHFGAAAIELNSVR
;
A
#
# COMPACT_ATOMS: atom_id res chain seq x y z
N MET A 1 14.67 27.19 -11.67
CA MET A 1 15.16 26.43 -10.50
C MET A 1 15.75 25.14 -11.04
N PRO A 2 16.95 24.70 -10.63
CA PRO A 2 17.45 23.40 -11.06
C PRO A 2 16.47 22.32 -10.59
N ALA A 3 16.23 21.32 -11.42
CA ALA A 3 15.52 20.12 -10.99
C ALA A 3 16.32 19.54 -9.81
N ASP A 4 15.66 19.23 -8.69
CA ASP A 4 16.26 18.45 -7.62
C ASP A 4 16.75 17.14 -8.27
N ASP A 5 18.07 16.98 -8.37
CA ASP A 5 18.73 15.85 -9.03
C ASP A 5 18.62 14.62 -8.10
N ILE A 6 17.41 14.08 -8.03
CA ILE A 6 17.09 12.89 -7.23
C ILE A 6 17.29 11.66 -8.09
N GLU A 7 17.91 10.65 -7.49
CA GLU A 7 18.17 9.38 -8.16
C GLU A 7 16.87 8.71 -8.62
N MET A 8 16.92 8.15 -9.82
CA MET A 8 15.82 7.35 -10.35
C MET A 8 15.74 6.04 -9.58
N LEU A 9 14.58 5.76 -8.99
CA LEU A 9 14.36 4.51 -8.29
C LEU A 9 14.19 3.34 -9.29
N PRO A 10 14.54 2.11 -8.88
CA PRO A 10 14.11 0.88 -9.57
C PRO A 10 12.63 0.91 -9.92
N THR A 11 12.29 0.45 -11.13
CA THR A 11 10.93 0.52 -11.65
C THR A 11 9.98 -0.47 -10.99
N GLU A 12 10.48 -1.56 -10.41
CA GLU A 12 9.68 -2.61 -9.82
C GLU A 12 10.23 -3.06 -8.47
N TRP A 13 9.31 -3.20 -7.51
CA TRP A 13 9.57 -3.61 -6.15
C TRP A 13 8.57 -4.68 -5.75
N VAL A 14 9.06 -5.81 -5.24
CA VAL A 14 8.23 -6.98 -4.93
C VAL A 14 8.48 -7.43 -3.50
N GLY A 15 7.42 -7.84 -2.83
CA GLY A 15 7.50 -8.39 -1.48
C GLY A 15 6.12 -8.68 -0.92
N VAL A 16 5.89 -8.26 0.32
CA VAL A 16 4.70 -8.61 1.10
C VAL A 16 4.02 -7.36 1.60
N TRP A 17 2.69 -7.43 1.61
CA TRP A 17 1.82 -6.48 2.28
C TRP A 17 1.04 -7.22 3.36
N SER A 18 1.16 -6.73 4.59
CA SER A 18 0.45 -7.26 5.75
C SER A 18 -0.59 -6.24 6.19
N TRP A 19 -1.86 -6.60 6.15
CA TRP A 19 -2.97 -5.73 6.54
C TRP A 19 -3.64 -6.29 7.79
N SER A 20 -3.91 -5.42 8.76
CA SER A 20 -4.71 -5.73 9.93
C SER A 20 -5.91 -4.80 10.04
N LYS A 21 -7.08 -5.36 10.36
CA LYS A 21 -8.30 -4.57 10.65
C LYS A 21 -9.11 -5.15 11.79
N ILE A 22 -10.00 -4.32 12.34
CA ILE A 22 -11.02 -4.72 13.30
C ILE A 22 -12.29 -5.08 12.51
N GLY A 23 -12.86 -6.27 12.79
CA GLY A 23 -14.02 -6.81 12.08
C GLY A 23 -13.65 -7.66 10.84
N ALA A 24 -14.64 -8.34 10.26
CA ALA A 24 -14.45 -9.32 9.18
C ALA A 24 -14.05 -8.69 7.84
N PHE A 25 -13.18 -9.33 7.06
CA PHE A 25 -13.01 -9.04 5.62
C PHE A 25 -14.33 -9.36 4.90
N SER A 26 -14.80 -8.44 4.04
CA SER A 26 -16.09 -8.58 3.35
C SER A 26 -16.20 -9.95 2.68
N THR A 27 -17.33 -10.62 2.90
CA THR A 27 -17.68 -11.95 2.40
C THR A 27 -18.20 -11.93 0.95
N HIS A 28 -18.19 -10.78 0.26
CA HIS A 28 -18.75 -10.65 -1.09
C HIS A 28 -17.81 -11.05 -2.23
N HIS A 29 -16.65 -11.64 -1.94
CA HIS A 29 -15.81 -12.25 -2.97
C HIS A 29 -15.96 -13.78 -2.93
N GLU A 30 -16.24 -14.40 -4.08
CA GLU A 30 -16.56 -15.84 -4.25
C GLU A 30 -15.48 -16.80 -3.71
N ASN A 31 -14.30 -16.29 -3.34
CA ASN A 31 -13.15 -17.05 -2.85
C ASN A 31 -12.86 -16.85 -1.35
N PHE A 32 -13.61 -16.00 -0.63
CA PHE A 32 -13.49 -15.94 0.84
C PHE A 32 -14.49 -16.92 1.44
N ALA A 33 -13.99 -17.90 2.17
CA ALA A 33 -14.84 -18.80 2.96
C ALA A 33 -15.76 -17.95 3.85
N PRO A 34 -17.05 -18.34 4.03
CA PRO A 34 -17.96 -17.61 4.88
C PRO A 34 -17.41 -17.63 6.31
N HIS A 35 -16.86 -16.51 6.75
CA HIS A 35 -16.67 -16.25 8.16
C HIS A 35 -17.96 -15.64 8.67
N ASP A 36 -18.54 -16.25 9.71
CA ASP A 36 -19.72 -15.73 10.40
C ASP A 36 -19.57 -14.22 10.63
N ASP A 37 -20.58 -13.45 10.21
CA ASP A 37 -20.71 -11.99 10.39
C ASP A 37 -20.74 -11.55 11.88
N ALA A 38 -20.38 -12.43 12.82
CA ALA A 38 -20.69 -12.33 14.24
C ALA A 38 -19.52 -11.88 15.13
N VAL A 39 -18.29 -11.72 14.63
CA VAL A 39 -17.15 -11.35 15.50
C VAL A 39 -16.52 -10.01 15.09
N ILE A 40 -17.23 -8.94 15.44
CA ILE A 40 -16.80 -7.54 15.30
C ILE A 40 -15.63 -7.21 16.25
N SER A 41 -15.26 -8.12 17.17
CA SER A 41 -14.28 -7.87 18.24
C SER A 41 -12.87 -8.41 18.01
N GLU A 42 -12.61 -9.13 16.91
CA GLU A 42 -11.30 -9.76 16.68
C GLU A 42 -10.46 -9.01 15.63
N TRP A 43 -9.14 -9.02 15.85
CA TRP A 43 -8.15 -8.53 14.89
C TRP A 43 -8.01 -9.56 13.78
N ASN A 44 -8.30 -9.15 12.55
CA ASN A 44 -8.05 -9.97 11.37
C ASN A 44 -6.82 -9.46 10.66
N THR A 45 -5.86 -10.35 10.42
CA THR A 45 -4.63 -10.06 9.68
C THR A 45 -4.57 -10.91 8.42
N VAL A 46 -4.19 -10.29 7.31
CA VAL A 46 -3.89 -10.98 6.05
C VAL A 46 -2.52 -10.55 5.58
N GLU A 47 -1.76 -11.48 5.01
CA GLU A 47 -0.51 -11.21 4.34
C GLU A 47 -0.60 -11.74 2.91
N GLU A 48 -0.18 -10.92 1.95
CA GLU A 48 -0.22 -11.31 0.54
C GLU A 48 0.96 -10.75 -0.25
N PRO A 49 1.30 -11.40 -1.38
CA PRO A 49 2.28 -10.85 -2.30
C PRO A 49 1.87 -9.46 -2.77
N PHE A 50 2.82 -8.55 -2.82
CA PHE A 50 2.57 -7.17 -3.22
C PHE A 50 3.66 -6.67 -4.16
N THR A 51 3.26 -5.92 -5.17
CA THR A 51 4.17 -5.27 -6.12
C THR A 51 3.89 -3.78 -6.17
N LEU A 52 4.94 -2.99 -6.00
CA LEU A 52 4.95 -1.56 -6.28
C LEU A 52 5.73 -1.33 -7.57
N ARG A 53 5.04 -0.80 -8.58
CA ARG A 53 5.66 -0.45 -9.87
C ARG A 53 5.65 1.06 -10.08
N ILE A 54 6.81 1.63 -10.34
CA ILE A 54 6.96 3.04 -10.71
C ILE A 54 6.65 3.16 -12.20
N LEU A 55 5.51 3.78 -12.53
CA LEU A 55 5.09 4.02 -13.91
C LEU A 55 5.79 5.24 -14.49
N ARG A 56 6.02 6.25 -13.66
CA ARG A 56 6.69 7.50 -14.04
C ARG A 56 7.30 8.16 -12.82
N GLN A 57 8.54 8.64 -12.94
CA GLN A 57 9.19 9.51 -11.96
C GLN A 57 9.63 10.81 -12.63
N SER A 58 9.31 11.94 -12.00
CA SER A 58 9.75 13.27 -12.42
C SER A 58 10.27 14.02 -11.20
N GLY A 59 11.59 13.98 -11.01
CA GLY A 59 12.23 14.40 -9.77
C GLY A 59 11.66 13.62 -8.60
N ARG A 60 11.02 14.34 -7.67
CA ARG A 60 10.41 13.77 -6.45
C ARG A 60 8.98 13.27 -6.62
N HIS A 61 8.36 13.46 -7.78
CA HIS A 61 6.95 13.09 -8.01
C HIS A 61 6.87 11.76 -8.75
N LEU A 62 6.03 10.86 -8.24
CA LEU A 62 5.90 9.51 -8.76
C LEU A 62 4.46 9.20 -9.11
N GLN A 63 4.26 8.53 -10.23
CA GLN A 63 3.06 7.77 -10.54
C GLN A 63 3.38 6.30 -10.32
N ILE A 64 2.56 5.64 -9.49
CA ILE A 64 2.84 4.30 -8.98
C ILE A 64 1.63 3.41 -9.24
N ALA A 65 1.86 2.16 -9.64
CA ALA A 65 0.86 1.10 -9.58
C ALA A 65 1.14 0.23 -8.35
N LEU A 66 0.10 0.02 -7.53
CA LEU A 66 0.09 -0.92 -6.42
C LEU A 66 -0.70 -2.14 -6.87
N ILE A 67 -0.06 -3.31 -6.85
CA ILE A 67 -0.61 -4.55 -7.42
C ILE A 67 -0.59 -5.64 -6.34
N SER A 68 -1.74 -6.26 -6.11
CA SER A 68 -1.90 -7.47 -5.30
C SER A 68 -2.71 -8.52 -6.09
N PRO A 69 -2.85 -9.77 -5.60
CA PRO A 69 -3.64 -10.80 -6.29
C PRO A 69 -5.10 -10.41 -6.56
N GLN A 70 -5.66 -9.48 -5.79
CA GLN A 70 -7.06 -9.11 -5.81
C GLN A 70 -7.31 -7.78 -6.53
N ALA A 71 -6.31 -6.90 -6.63
CA ALA A 71 -6.50 -5.56 -7.17
C ALA A 71 -5.23 -4.93 -7.75
N GLU A 72 -5.43 -3.99 -8.66
CA GLU A 72 -4.42 -3.05 -9.13
C GLU A 72 -4.97 -1.62 -9.00
N SER A 73 -4.17 -0.72 -8.43
CA SER A 73 -4.54 0.68 -8.27
C SER A 73 -3.40 1.62 -8.66
N ALA A 74 -3.71 2.62 -9.47
CA ALA A 74 -2.80 3.73 -9.73
C ALA A 74 -2.90 4.78 -8.61
N VAL A 75 -1.76 5.22 -8.11
CA VAL A 75 -1.63 6.18 -7.00
C VAL A 75 -0.51 7.18 -7.28
N VAL A 76 -0.44 8.22 -6.46
CA VAL A 76 0.62 9.22 -6.52
C VAL A 76 1.54 9.10 -5.32
N GLY A 77 2.84 9.29 -5.58
CA GLY A 77 3.88 9.27 -4.57
C GLY A 77 4.74 10.53 -4.61
N MET A 78 5.37 10.83 -3.48
CA MET A 78 6.34 11.89 -3.37
C MET A 78 7.54 11.46 -2.51
N LEU A 79 8.74 11.63 -3.04
CA LEU A 79 9.98 11.41 -2.31
C LEU A 79 10.29 12.58 -1.38
N SER A 80 10.87 12.26 -0.21
CA SER A 80 11.55 13.22 0.64
C SER A 80 12.71 13.89 -0.12
N ARG A 81 13.23 14.98 0.44
CA ARG A 81 14.29 15.77 -0.21
C ARG A 81 15.56 14.97 -0.48
N ASP A 82 15.88 14.04 0.42
CA ASP A 82 17.04 13.14 0.35
C ASP A 82 16.71 11.80 -0.34
N GLY A 83 15.48 11.58 -0.78
CA GLY A 83 15.04 10.34 -1.43
C GLY A 83 14.90 9.14 -0.49
N SER A 84 15.09 9.31 0.81
CA SER A 84 15.06 8.21 1.80
C SER A 84 13.65 7.78 2.23
N VAL A 85 12.63 8.61 1.97
CA VAL A 85 11.24 8.32 2.33
C VAL A 85 10.32 8.58 1.14
N LEU A 86 9.41 7.64 0.87
CA LEU A 86 8.33 7.76 -0.09
C LEU A 86 6.99 7.88 0.64
N ALA A 87 6.32 9.01 0.46
CA ALA A 87 4.93 9.18 0.86
C ALA A 87 4.02 8.81 -0.32
N ILE A 88 3.08 7.89 -0.11
CA ILE A 88 2.09 7.47 -1.11
C ILE A 88 0.71 7.88 -0.62
N THR A 89 -0.13 8.38 -1.53
CA THR A 89 -1.53 8.68 -1.22
C THR A 89 -2.46 8.22 -2.34
N SER A 90 -3.62 7.74 -1.94
CA SER A 90 -4.77 7.43 -2.78
C SER A 90 -6.05 7.92 -2.09
N PRO A 91 -7.20 7.93 -2.80
CA PRO A 91 -8.48 8.23 -2.16
C PRO A 91 -8.83 7.29 -0.99
N HIS A 92 -8.20 6.12 -0.92
CA HIS A 92 -8.51 5.07 0.05
C HIS A 92 -7.45 4.91 1.12
N GLY A 93 -6.31 5.58 1.03
CA GLY A 93 -5.26 5.35 2.02
C GLY A 93 -3.99 6.17 1.79
N SER A 94 -3.07 6.00 2.72
CA SER A 94 -1.74 6.59 2.62
C SER A 94 -0.71 5.70 3.29
N TYR A 95 0.51 5.74 2.75
CA TYR A 95 1.64 4.94 3.21
C TYR A 95 2.87 5.82 3.30
N LEU A 96 3.72 5.54 4.29
CA LEU A 96 5.05 6.13 4.43
C LEU A 96 6.06 5.00 4.43
N LEU A 97 6.90 4.97 3.39
CA LEU A 97 7.86 3.92 3.15
C LEU A 97 9.27 4.48 3.22
N ASN A 98 10.12 3.90 4.06
CA ASN A 98 11.56 4.16 4.07
C ASN A 98 12.22 3.38 2.95
N ILE A 99 13.20 3.99 2.28
CA ILE A 99 13.95 3.41 1.17
C ILE A 99 15.40 3.24 1.61
N SER A 100 15.94 2.04 1.40
CA SER A 100 17.34 1.72 1.67
C SER A 100 17.89 0.85 0.54
N GLN A 101 18.64 1.45 -0.38
CA GLN A 101 19.30 0.77 -1.51
C GLN A 101 18.35 -0.16 -2.30
N ASP A 102 18.29 -1.43 -1.91
CA ASP A 102 17.50 -2.48 -2.57
C ASP A 102 16.20 -2.83 -1.79
N SER A 103 15.86 -2.14 -0.70
CA SER A 103 14.65 -2.41 0.09
C SER A 103 13.78 -1.17 0.34
N MET A 104 12.49 -1.41 0.49
CA MET A 104 11.50 -0.42 0.86
C MET A 104 10.58 -0.98 1.93
N THR A 105 10.51 -0.34 3.10
CA THR A 105 9.69 -0.82 4.22
C THR A 105 8.91 0.31 4.86
N GLY A 106 7.70 0.04 5.34
CA GLY A 106 6.96 1.05 6.04
C GLY A 106 5.56 0.65 6.42
N THR A 107 4.79 1.64 6.82
CA THR A 107 3.42 1.44 7.29
C THR A 107 2.48 2.47 6.71
N GLY A 108 1.20 2.15 6.75
CA GLY A 108 0.16 3.03 6.28
C GLY A 108 -1.19 2.64 6.84
N HIS A 109 -2.20 3.31 6.32
CA HIS A 109 -3.57 2.97 6.60
C HIS A 109 -4.37 3.03 5.31
N ALA A 110 -5.45 2.28 5.29
CA ALA A 110 -6.43 2.37 4.23
C ALA A 110 -7.84 2.12 4.75
N ARG A 111 -8.81 2.54 3.95
CA ARG A 111 -10.23 2.57 4.22
C ARG A 111 -10.96 1.88 3.07
N SER A 112 -11.94 1.04 3.39
CA SER A 112 -12.86 0.54 2.36
C SER A 112 -13.82 1.65 1.91
N HIS A 113 -14.48 1.41 0.78
CA HIS A 113 -15.38 2.35 0.11
C HIS A 113 -16.77 2.48 0.76
N GLU A 114 -17.05 1.78 1.86
CA GLU A 114 -18.40 1.68 2.44
C GLU A 114 -18.68 2.87 3.37
N SER A 115 -19.61 3.73 2.94
CA SER A 115 -19.87 5.07 3.47
C SER A 115 -20.85 5.11 4.65
N ASN A 116 -20.89 4.06 5.46
CA ASN A 116 -21.78 3.90 6.59
C ASN A 116 -20.91 3.70 7.83
N LEU A 117 -21.10 4.52 8.87
CA LEU A 117 -20.34 4.47 10.13
C LEU A 117 -20.41 3.11 10.85
N GLU A 118 -21.34 2.24 10.44
CA GLU A 118 -21.46 0.86 10.90
C GLU A 118 -20.53 -0.14 10.14
N HIS A 119 -19.92 0.27 9.02
CA HIS A 119 -19.10 -0.54 8.11
C HIS A 119 -17.77 0.15 7.70
N GLU A 120 -17.36 1.23 8.39
CA GLU A 120 -16.06 1.86 8.14
C GLU A 120 -14.93 0.88 8.51
N HIS A 121 -14.40 0.17 7.51
CA HIS A 121 -13.27 -0.71 7.70
C HIS A 121 -11.97 0.11 7.70
N PHE A 122 -11.48 0.40 8.90
CA PHE A 122 -10.14 0.95 9.10
C PHE A 122 -9.12 -0.18 9.15
N GLY A 123 -8.11 -0.10 8.29
CA GLY A 123 -6.99 -1.02 8.28
C GLY A 123 -5.66 -0.31 8.52
N ALA A 124 -4.78 -0.96 9.27
CA ALA A 124 -3.37 -0.64 9.31
C ALA A 124 -2.63 -1.61 8.41
N ALA A 125 -1.63 -1.11 7.69
CA ALA A 125 -0.84 -1.90 6.76
C ALA A 125 0.65 -1.76 7.06
N ALA A 126 1.38 -2.85 6.94
CA ALA A 126 2.84 -2.90 6.84
C ALA A 126 3.22 -3.39 5.43
N ILE A 127 4.27 -2.81 4.87
CA ILE A 127 4.78 -3.14 3.54
C ILE A 127 6.27 -3.41 3.66
N GLU A 128 6.72 -4.51 3.08
CA GLU A 128 8.13 -4.88 2.95
C GLU A 128 8.40 -5.31 1.52
N LEU A 129 9.26 -4.58 0.82
CA LEU A 129 9.54 -4.76 -0.59
C LEU A 129 11.04 -4.77 -0.86
N ASN A 130 11.43 -5.48 -1.91
CA ASN A 130 12.79 -5.49 -2.43
C ASN A 130 12.76 -5.10 -3.92
N SER A 131 13.77 -4.36 -4.36
CA SER A 131 13.89 -3.96 -5.76
C SER A 131 14.15 -5.19 -6.64
N VAL A 132 13.47 -5.26 -7.77
CA VAL A 132 13.79 -6.23 -8.82
C VAL A 132 14.89 -5.63 -9.70
N ARG A 133 16.02 -6.32 -9.83
CA ARG A 133 17.15 -5.93 -10.68
C ARG A 133 17.00 -6.47 -12.09
#